data_AF-A0A5M9QSG4-F1
#
_entry.id   AF-A0A5M9QSG4-F1
#
_cell.length_a   1.000
_cell.length_b   1.000
_cell.length_c   1.000
_cell.angle_alpha   90.00
_cell.angle_beta   90.00
_cell.angle_gamma   90.00
#
_symmetry.space_group_name_H-M   'P 1'
#
loop_
_entity.id
_entity.type
_entity.pdbx_description
1 polymer ?
#
loop_
_entity_poly.entity_id
_entity_poly.type
_entity_poly.pdbx_seq_one_letter_code
_entity_poly.pdbx_strand_id
1 'polypeptide(L)'
;MLTIILQRKKEYNNIQKPPNAKTGRVYKTEPSTIGELVVTDESGAQLFKCFTCENGGPSTDTPNQDKRIVARTYQLYWTESSVALPKEFKPKCLSTYSDERKEHKGRRIHIHIGNYPQDTEGCILLGYADNGNGTIGSSTDAVKNFYDLVQKHGVENFRLEVREIQA
;
A
#
# COMPACT_ATOMS: atom_id res chain seq x y z
N MET A 1 -7.90 19.95 -2.36
CA MET A 1 -7.89 18.49 -2.19
C MET A 1 -6.71 17.89 -2.93
N LEU A 2 -5.87 17.14 -2.22
CA LEU A 2 -4.74 16.41 -2.78
C LEU A 2 -5.22 15.09 -3.39
N THR A 3 -4.70 14.76 -4.57
CA THR A 3 -5.02 13.50 -5.25
C THR A 3 -3.83 12.55 -5.13
N ILE A 4 -4.08 11.33 -4.67
CA ILE A 4 -3.14 10.22 -4.69
C ILE A 4 -3.56 9.31 -5.84
N ILE A 5 -2.68 9.07 -6.79
CA ILE A 5 -2.88 8.09 -7.85
C ILE A 5 -1.98 6.90 -7.56
N LEU A 6 -2.57 5.74 -7.31
CA LEU A 6 -1.88 4.45 -7.33
C LEU A 6 -2.14 3.80 -8.69
N GLN A 7 -1.13 3.85 -9.56
CA GLN A 7 -1.16 3.20 -10.87
C GLN A 7 -0.45 1.86 -10.80
N ARG A 8 -1.19 0.75 -10.90
CA ARG A 8 -0.60 -0.59 -11.03
C ARG A 8 0.15 -0.68 -12.36
N LYS A 9 1.33 -1.29 -12.35
CA LYS A 9 2.21 -1.37 -13.52
C LYS A 9 2.40 -2.79 -14.01
N LYS A 10 2.72 -3.72 -13.10
CA LYS A 10 3.14 -5.06 -13.49
C LYS A 10 2.89 -6.08 -12.39
N GLU A 11 2.50 -7.29 -12.79
CA GLU A 11 2.47 -8.45 -11.90
C GLU A 11 3.74 -9.28 -12.03
N TYR A 12 4.14 -9.87 -10.91
CA TYR A 12 5.21 -10.85 -10.84
C TYR A 12 4.68 -12.10 -10.15
N ASN A 13 5.16 -13.27 -10.58
CA ASN A 13 4.77 -14.56 -10.02
C ASN A 13 5.92 -15.16 -9.22
N ASN A 14 5.59 -16.08 -8.32
CA ASN A 14 6.55 -16.90 -7.57
C ASN A 14 7.55 -16.09 -6.71
N ILE A 15 7.12 -14.97 -6.13
CA ILE A 15 7.97 -14.16 -5.25
C ILE A 15 8.02 -14.80 -3.87
N GLN A 16 9.22 -14.94 -3.30
CA GLN A 16 9.43 -15.49 -1.96
C GLN A 16 10.25 -14.54 -1.11
N LYS A 17 9.70 -14.17 0.05
CA LYS A 17 10.46 -13.47 1.08
C LYS A 17 11.61 -14.35 1.60
N PRO A 18 12.82 -13.82 1.84
CA PRO A 18 13.91 -14.56 2.44
C PRO A 18 13.48 -15.28 3.73
N PRO A 19 14.02 -16.48 4.02
CA PRO A 19 13.72 -17.18 5.25
C PRO A 19 13.94 -16.30 6.47
N ASN A 20 13.08 -16.48 7.48
CA ASN A 20 13.21 -15.71 8.71
C ASN A 20 14.57 -16.04 9.36
N ALA A 21 15.45 -15.04 9.49
CA ALA A 21 16.80 -15.24 9.99
C ALA A 21 16.86 -15.80 11.42
N LYS A 22 15.81 -15.62 12.24
CA LYS A 22 15.75 -16.11 13.63
C LYS A 22 15.10 -17.49 13.74
N THR A 23 14.01 -17.72 13.02
CA THR A 23 13.20 -18.94 13.17
C THR A 23 13.45 -19.99 12.08
N GLY A 24 14.18 -19.63 11.02
CA GLY A 24 14.36 -20.50 9.85
C GLY A 24 13.09 -20.69 9.02
N ARG A 25 11.97 -20.03 9.37
CA ARG A 25 10.70 -20.16 8.66
C ARG A 25 10.87 -19.78 7.19
N VAL A 26 10.59 -20.72 6.31
CA VAL A 26 10.48 -20.50 4.86
C VAL A 26 9.07 -19.99 4.56
N TYR A 27 8.98 -18.90 3.80
CA TYR A 27 7.71 -18.33 3.40
C TYR A 27 7.18 -19.01 2.13
N LYS A 28 5.86 -19.11 1.98
CA LYS A 28 5.25 -19.57 0.72
C LYS A 28 5.55 -18.56 -0.39
N THR A 29 5.59 -19.00 -1.64
CA THR A 29 5.65 -18.10 -2.79
C THR A 29 4.29 -17.44 -3.01
N GLU A 30 4.28 -16.16 -3.37
CA GLU A 30 3.08 -15.40 -3.66
C GLU A 30 3.28 -14.52 -4.91
N PRO A 31 2.22 -14.23 -5.68
CA PRO A 31 2.31 -13.24 -6.73
C PRO A 31 2.27 -11.83 -6.11
N SER A 32 2.92 -10.87 -6.76
CA SER A 32 2.89 -9.45 -6.38
C SER A 32 2.42 -8.57 -7.53
N THR A 33 1.87 -7.41 -7.17
CA THR A 33 1.60 -6.31 -8.11
C THR A 33 2.43 -5.11 -7.69
N ILE A 34 3.31 -4.68 -8.59
CA ILE A 34 4.10 -3.45 -8.42
C ILE A 34 3.38 -2.30 -9.11
N GLY A 35 3.28 -1.18 -8.40
CA GLY A 35 2.69 0.06 -8.88
C GLY A 35 3.56 1.28 -8.57
N GLU A 36 3.09 2.43 -9.03
CA GLU A 36 3.61 3.75 -8.63
C GLU A 36 2.50 4.50 -7.89
N LEU A 37 2.86 5.17 -6.79
CA LEU A 37 1.99 6.09 -6.08
C LEU A 37 2.52 7.51 -6.24
N VAL A 38 1.67 8.41 -6.73
CA VAL A 38 1.98 9.82 -6.92
C VAL A 38 0.95 10.67 -6.17
N VAL A 39 1.41 11.68 -5.43
CA VAL A 39 0.56 12.68 -4.79
C VAL A 39 0.71 14.00 -5.51
N THR A 40 -0.40 14.59 -5.95
CA THR A 40 -0.44 15.91 -6.58
C THR A 40 -1.37 16.85 -5.85
N ASP A 41 -1.07 18.15 -5.90
CA ASP A 41 -2.03 19.19 -5.51
C ASP A 41 -3.01 19.53 -6.66
N GLU A 42 -3.86 20.53 -6.44
CA GLU A 42 -4.88 20.96 -7.41
C GLU A 42 -4.28 21.62 -8.67
N SER A 43 -3.04 22.13 -8.58
CA SER A 43 -2.31 22.69 -9.73
C SER A 43 -1.64 21.60 -10.58
N GLY A 44 -1.66 20.34 -10.09
CA GLY A 44 -0.96 19.23 -10.71
C GLY A 44 0.51 19.11 -10.28
N ALA A 45 0.97 19.93 -9.33
CA ALA A 45 2.33 19.82 -8.83
C ALA A 45 2.51 18.53 -8.02
N GLN A 46 3.55 17.77 -8.34
CA GLN A 46 3.88 16.53 -7.63
C GLN A 46 4.52 16.84 -6.28
N LEU A 47 3.88 16.39 -5.20
CA LEU A 47 4.37 16.55 -3.83
C LEU A 47 5.10 15.32 -3.31
N PHE A 48 4.77 14.14 -3.83
CA PHE A 48 5.33 12.88 -3.38
C PHE A 48 5.23 11.82 -4.48
N LYS A 49 6.24 10.95 -4.55
CA LYS A 49 6.24 9.79 -5.43
C LYS A 49 6.95 8.61 -4.75
N CYS A 50 6.39 7.42 -4.88
CA CYS A 50 7.02 6.16 -4.48
C CYS A 50 6.50 4.99 -5.31
N PHE A 51 6.99 3.79 -5.03
CA PHE A 51 6.48 2.52 -5.55
C PHE A 51 5.56 1.85 -4.54
N THR A 52 4.68 0.99 -5.04
CA THR A 52 3.81 0.15 -4.22
C THR A 52 4.02 -1.33 -4.48
N CYS A 53 3.75 -2.14 -3.45
CA CYS A 53 3.62 -3.60 -3.57
C CYS A 53 2.28 -4.02 -2.96
N GLU A 54 1.45 -4.68 -3.75
CA GLU A 54 0.19 -5.33 -3.35
C GLU A 54 0.26 -6.83 -3.69
N ASN A 55 -0.70 -7.65 -3.22
CA ASN A 55 -0.85 -9.02 -3.73
C ASN A 55 -1.14 -9.01 -5.24
N GLY A 56 -0.62 -10.00 -5.97
CA GLY A 56 -1.00 -10.26 -7.35
C GLY A 56 -2.36 -10.96 -7.50
N GLY A 57 -2.83 -11.11 -8.73
CA GLY A 57 -4.13 -11.73 -9.03
C GLY A 57 -5.37 -10.87 -8.70
N PRO A 58 -6.59 -11.38 -8.92
CA PRO A 58 -7.80 -10.56 -8.95
C PRO A 58 -8.07 -9.80 -7.65
N SER A 59 -8.52 -8.56 -7.80
CA SER A 59 -8.98 -7.69 -6.73
C SER A 59 -10.24 -8.25 -6.04
N THR A 60 -10.49 -7.90 -4.78
CA THR A 60 -11.69 -8.34 -4.04
C THR A 60 -12.21 -7.26 -3.08
N ASP A 61 -13.49 -7.32 -2.74
CA ASP A 61 -14.08 -6.61 -1.59
C ASP A 61 -14.38 -7.54 -0.41
N THR A 62 -14.17 -8.86 -0.58
CA THR A 62 -14.42 -9.83 0.47
C THR A 62 -13.39 -9.69 1.60
N PRO A 63 -13.81 -9.57 2.87
CA PRO A 63 -12.92 -9.56 4.03
C PRO A 63 -12.11 -10.85 4.20
N ASN A 64 -11.02 -10.78 4.97
CA ASN A 64 -10.16 -11.92 5.32
C ASN A 64 -9.59 -12.68 4.12
N GLN A 65 -9.32 -11.96 3.02
CA GLN A 65 -8.67 -12.49 1.84
C GLN A 65 -7.37 -11.72 1.56
N ASP A 66 -6.31 -12.49 1.37
CA ASP A 66 -4.97 -12.06 0.99
C ASP A 66 -4.92 -11.69 -0.50
N LYS A 67 -5.65 -10.61 -0.83
CA LYS A 67 -5.89 -10.12 -2.19
C LYS A 67 -5.93 -8.61 -2.21
N ARG A 68 -5.44 -8.01 -3.29
CA ARG A 68 -5.45 -6.56 -3.47
C ARG A 68 -6.88 -5.98 -3.52
N ILE A 69 -6.96 -4.68 -3.32
CA ILE A 69 -8.23 -3.92 -3.34
C ILE A 69 -8.75 -3.69 -4.76
N VAL A 70 -10.06 -3.48 -4.92
CA VAL A 70 -10.66 -3.15 -6.22
C VAL A 70 -10.18 -1.77 -6.69
N ALA A 71 -9.87 -1.62 -7.99
CA ALA A 71 -9.56 -0.32 -8.56
C ALA A 71 -10.79 0.60 -8.51
N ARG A 72 -10.71 1.68 -7.73
CA ARG A 72 -11.73 2.73 -7.55
C ARG A 72 -11.15 3.86 -6.70
N THR A 73 -12.04 4.75 -6.27
CA THR A 73 -11.72 5.82 -5.33
C THR A 73 -11.89 5.39 -3.88
N TYR A 74 -10.95 5.81 -3.04
CA TYR A 74 -10.91 5.61 -1.61
C TYR A 74 -10.59 6.92 -0.88
N GLN A 75 -11.05 7.00 0.35
CA GLN A 75 -10.65 7.99 1.32
C GLN A 75 -9.69 7.37 2.32
N LEU A 76 -8.93 8.21 3.01
CA LEU A 76 -7.99 7.80 4.04
C LEU A 76 -8.52 8.13 5.43
N TYR A 77 -8.14 7.33 6.42
CA TYR A 77 -8.37 7.65 7.82
C TYR A 77 -7.26 7.07 8.69
N TRP A 78 -7.06 7.69 9.85
CA TRP A 78 -6.17 7.19 10.87
C TRP A 78 -6.88 6.15 11.75
N THR A 79 -6.19 5.05 12.04
CA THR A 79 -6.62 3.98 12.96
C THR A 79 -5.42 3.47 13.76
N GLU A 80 -5.63 2.54 14.67
CA GLU A 80 -4.54 1.80 15.32
C GLU A 80 -4.37 0.41 14.71
N SER A 81 -3.12 -0.04 14.59
CA SER A 81 -2.79 -1.38 14.07
C SER A 81 -1.41 -1.84 14.58
N SER A 82 -1.19 -3.16 14.54
CA SER A 82 0.08 -3.80 14.91
C SER A 82 0.99 -4.09 13.70
N VAL A 83 0.60 -3.66 12.49
CA VAL A 83 1.44 -3.77 11.29
C VAL A 83 2.78 -3.05 11.45
N ALA A 84 3.74 -3.35 10.58
CA ALA A 84 5.04 -2.69 10.61
C ALA A 84 4.89 -1.21 10.22
N LEU A 85 5.21 -0.32 11.17
CA LEU A 85 5.09 1.13 11.03
C LEU A 85 6.40 1.83 11.45
N PRO A 86 6.66 3.06 10.99
CA PRO A 86 7.72 3.89 11.54
C PRO A 86 7.50 4.09 13.05
N LYS A 87 8.59 4.15 13.82
CA LYS A 87 8.55 4.11 15.29
C LYS A 87 7.73 5.26 15.88
N GLU A 88 7.87 6.45 15.32
CA GLU A 88 7.18 7.69 15.67
C GLU A 88 5.68 7.65 15.40
N PHE A 89 5.22 6.79 14.49
CA PHE A 89 3.81 6.66 14.15
C PHE A 89 3.13 5.52 14.91
N LYS A 90 3.84 4.60 15.55
CA LYS A 90 3.20 3.48 16.28
C LYS A 90 2.33 3.98 17.44
N PRO A 91 1.09 3.46 17.62
CA PRO A 91 0.41 2.42 16.84
C PRO A 91 -0.48 2.96 15.69
N LYS A 92 -0.41 4.25 15.40
CA LYS A 92 -1.23 4.97 14.43
C LYS A 92 -0.86 4.60 12.99
N CYS A 93 -1.85 4.17 12.23
CA CYS A 93 -1.75 3.65 10.87
C CYS A 93 -2.76 4.34 9.95
N LEU A 94 -2.35 4.64 8.71
CA LEU A 94 -3.29 5.02 7.65
C LEU A 94 -3.99 3.78 7.11
N SER A 95 -5.30 3.91 6.92
CA SER A 95 -6.16 2.88 6.36
C SER A 95 -7.12 3.49 5.36
N THR A 96 -7.62 2.67 4.42
CA THR A 96 -8.55 3.11 3.38
C THR A 96 -10.00 2.79 3.73
N TYR A 97 -10.93 3.66 3.34
CA TYR A 97 -12.36 3.36 3.29
C TYR A 97 -12.92 3.81 1.93
N SER A 98 -14.11 3.32 1.57
CA SER A 98 -14.79 3.71 0.34
C SER A 98 -16.24 4.06 0.66
N ASP A 99 -16.70 5.22 0.20
CA ASP A 99 -18.11 5.61 0.27
C ASP A 99 -19.00 4.75 -0.65
N GLU A 100 -18.44 4.23 -1.75
CA GLU A 100 -19.13 3.34 -2.69
C GLU A 100 -19.36 1.93 -2.11
N ARG A 101 -18.46 1.47 -1.22
CA ARG A 101 -18.51 0.16 -0.55
C ARG A 101 -18.13 0.29 0.92
N LYS A 102 -19.12 0.55 1.77
CA LYS A 102 -18.91 0.73 3.22
C LYS A 102 -18.30 -0.49 3.91
N GLU A 103 -18.59 -1.69 3.40
CA GLU A 103 -18.04 -2.96 3.87
C GLU A 103 -16.51 -3.06 3.71
N HIS A 104 -15.91 -2.26 2.82
CA HIS A 104 -14.46 -2.19 2.62
C HIS A 104 -13.71 -1.88 3.92
N LYS A 105 -14.30 -1.07 4.80
CA LYS A 105 -13.68 -0.73 6.09
C LYS A 105 -13.40 -1.97 6.94
N GLY A 106 -14.21 -3.02 6.81
CA GLY A 106 -14.01 -4.31 7.47
C GLY A 106 -12.77 -5.08 6.97
N ARG A 107 -12.27 -4.78 5.76
CA ARG A 107 -11.04 -5.37 5.23
C ARG A 107 -9.77 -4.82 5.87
N ARG A 108 -9.84 -3.66 6.55
CA ARG A 108 -8.69 -3.03 7.25
C ARG A 108 -7.45 -2.89 6.36
N ILE A 109 -7.64 -2.38 5.14
CA ILE A 109 -6.55 -2.21 4.18
C ILE A 109 -5.67 -1.03 4.64
N HIS A 110 -4.51 -1.36 5.16
CA HIS A 110 -3.55 -0.43 5.73
C HIS A 110 -2.50 0.00 4.68
N ILE A 111 -1.86 1.14 4.92
CA ILE A 111 -0.69 1.58 4.16
C ILE A 111 0.52 1.48 5.09
N HIS A 112 1.43 0.54 4.89
CA HIS A 112 2.46 0.25 5.91
C HIS A 112 3.80 -0.26 5.34
N ILE A 113 4.75 -0.51 6.24
CA ILE A 113 6.10 -0.98 5.89
C ILE A 113 6.03 -2.46 5.49
N GLY A 114 6.66 -2.79 4.37
CA GLY A 114 6.86 -4.14 3.88
C GLY A 114 7.54 -4.09 2.53
N ASN A 115 8.17 -5.18 2.12
CA ASN A 115 8.93 -5.21 0.85
C ASN A 115 8.48 -6.35 -0.07
N TYR A 116 7.70 -7.30 0.44
CA TYR A 116 7.32 -8.53 -0.24
C TYR A 116 5.80 -8.71 -0.23
N PRO A 117 5.20 -9.47 -1.19
CA PRO A 117 3.77 -9.77 -1.16
C PRO A 117 3.34 -10.47 0.14
N GLN A 118 4.21 -11.28 0.75
CA GLN A 118 3.94 -11.92 2.05
C GLN A 118 3.79 -10.93 3.21
N ASP A 119 4.18 -9.66 3.02
CA ASP A 119 4.00 -8.60 4.00
C ASP A 119 2.68 -7.85 3.80
N THR A 120 1.96 -8.05 2.68
CA THR A 120 0.78 -7.24 2.35
C THR A 120 -0.45 -7.69 3.15
N GLU A 121 -0.80 -8.97 3.12
CA GLU A 121 -2.08 -9.50 3.64
C GLU A 121 -3.30 -8.70 3.13
N GLY A 122 -3.25 -8.27 1.85
CA GLY A 122 -4.23 -7.37 1.21
C GLY A 122 -3.95 -5.86 1.35
N CYS A 123 -3.00 -5.44 2.19
CA CYS A 123 -2.60 -4.05 2.39
C CYS A 123 -1.78 -3.47 1.21
N ILE A 124 -1.54 -2.16 1.26
CA ILE A 124 -0.68 -1.45 0.32
C ILE A 124 0.67 -1.17 1.00
N LEU A 125 1.75 -1.71 0.44
CA LEU A 125 3.10 -1.41 0.90
C LEU A 125 3.69 -0.27 0.09
N LEU A 126 4.48 0.60 0.71
CA LEU A 126 5.20 1.70 0.04
C LEU A 126 6.70 1.50 0.11
N GLY A 127 7.43 1.94 -0.93
CA GLY A 127 8.89 1.88 -0.99
C GLY A 127 9.47 2.85 -2.01
N TYR A 128 10.69 3.34 -1.79
CA TYR A 128 11.36 4.24 -2.73
C TYR A 128 12.14 3.53 -3.84
N ALA A 129 12.30 2.21 -3.75
CA ALA A 129 12.95 1.41 -4.79
C ALA A 129 11.99 0.35 -5.34
N ASP A 130 11.91 0.23 -6.66
CA ASP A 130 11.45 -0.97 -7.36
C ASP A 130 12.68 -1.82 -7.68
N ASN A 131 12.73 -3.04 -7.14
CA ASN A 131 13.87 -3.94 -7.33
C ASN A 131 13.80 -4.70 -8.67
N GLY A 132 12.78 -4.46 -9.50
CA GLY A 132 12.60 -5.09 -10.81
C GLY A 132 12.26 -6.58 -10.76
N ASN A 133 11.95 -7.10 -9.58
CA ASN A 133 11.74 -8.53 -9.31
C ASN A 133 10.46 -8.81 -8.51
N GLY A 134 9.49 -7.90 -8.54
CA GLY A 134 8.23 -8.05 -7.79
C GLY A 134 8.33 -7.72 -6.31
N THR A 135 9.38 -7.01 -5.89
CA THR A 135 9.58 -6.51 -4.52
C THR A 135 9.94 -5.03 -4.54
N ILE A 136 9.75 -4.36 -3.41
CA ILE A 136 10.14 -2.96 -3.20
C ILE A 136 11.23 -2.84 -2.12
N GLY A 137 11.86 -1.68 -2.04
CA GLY A 137 12.88 -1.35 -1.04
C GLY A 137 12.68 0.03 -0.41
N SER A 138 13.42 0.29 0.67
CA SER A 138 13.37 1.56 1.42
C SER A 138 11.97 1.93 1.92
N SER A 139 11.23 0.94 2.41
CA SER A 139 9.82 1.10 2.82
C SER A 139 9.63 1.92 4.09
N THR A 140 10.56 1.85 5.05
CA THR A 140 10.47 2.66 6.29
C THR A 140 10.42 4.15 5.98
N ASP A 141 11.36 4.64 5.17
CA ASP A 141 11.42 6.07 4.83
C ASP A 141 10.23 6.49 3.95
N ALA A 142 9.82 5.64 2.99
CA ALA A 142 8.69 5.93 2.12
C ALA A 142 7.38 6.08 2.91
N VAL A 143 7.10 5.16 3.84
CA VAL A 143 5.91 5.21 4.70
C VAL A 143 5.97 6.40 5.64
N LYS A 144 7.12 6.64 6.28
CA LYS A 144 7.31 7.79 7.17
C LYS A 144 7.02 9.11 6.44
N ASN A 145 7.67 9.33 5.30
CA ASN A 145 7.51 10.58 4.55
C ASN A 145 6.09 10.75 3.99
N PHE A 146 5.43 9.66 3.59
CA PHE A 146 4.02 9.71 3.19
C PHE A 146 3.12 10.07 4.39
N TYR A 147 3.36 9.49 5.56
CA TYR A 147 2.60 9.78 6.77
C TYR A 147 2.81 11.23 7.24
N ASP A 148 4.05 11.74 7.19
CA ASP A 148 4.37 13.14 7.48
C ASP A 148 3.61 14.09 6.55
N LEU A 149 3.56 13.77 5.25
CA LEU A 149 2.79 14.53 4.26
C LEU A 149 1.29 14.54 4.61
N VAL A 150 0.73 13.37 4.94
CA VAL A 150 -0.69 13.25 5.29
C VAL A 150 -1.01 14.00 6.59
N GLN A 151 -0.11 13.94 7.59
CA GLN A 151 -0.26 14.69 8.83
C GLN A 151 -0.17 16.20 8.60
N LYS A 152 0.77 16.66 7.77
CA LYS A 152 0.96 18.08 7.44
C LYS A 152 -0.28 18.68 6.78
N HIS A 153 -0.92 17.95 5.87
CA HIS A 153 -2.02 18.46 5.07
C HIS A 153 -3.41 18.09 5.62
N GLY A 154 -3.52 17.24 6.63
CA GLY A 154 -4.79 16.71 7.13
C GLY A 154 -5.29 15.56 6.26
N VAL A 155 -5.70 14.45 6.88
CA VAL A 155 -6.03 13.19 6.17
C VAL A 155 -7.28 13.31 5.31
N GLU A 156 -8.24 14.13 5.74
CA GLU A 156 -9.48 14.45 5.05
C GLU A 156 -9.26 15.19 3.72
N ASN A 157 -8.08 15.79 3.53
CA ASN A 157 -7.75 16.51 2.31
C ASN A 157 -7.14 15.61 1.22
N PHE A 158 -7.08 14.29 1.44
CA PHE A 158 -6.56 13.32 0.46
C PHE A 158 -7.66 12.45 -0.11
N ARG A 159 -7.52 12.13 -1.39
CA ARG A 159 -8.31 11.12 -2.09
C ARG A 159 -7.39 10.16 -2.84
N LEU A 160 -7.56 8.87 -2.63
CA LEU A 160 -6.80 7.81 -3.30
C LEU A 160 -7.58 7.24 -4.47
N GLU A 161 -7.02 7.30 -5.67
CA GLU A 161 -7.51 6.65 -6.86
C GLU A 161 -6.60 5.48 -7.23
N VAL A 162 -7.16 4.27 -7.21
CA VAL A 162 -6.46 3.03 -7.60
C VAL A 162 -6.83 2.68 -9.03
N ARG A 163 -5.82 2.49 -9.88
CA ARG A 163 -6.00 2.16 -11.30
C ARG A 163 -5.45 0.78 -11.62
N GLU A 164 -6.18 0.02 -12.43
CA GLU A 164 -5.70 -1.27 -12.95
C GLU A 164 -4.52 -1.08 -13.91
N ILE A 165 -3.81 -2.18 -14.15
CA ILE A 165 -2.73 -2.26 -15.14
C ILE A 165 -3.29 -1.87 -16.50
N GLN A 166 -2.62 -0.93 -17.18
CA GLN A 166 -2.96 -0.55 -18.54
C GLN A 166 -2.43 -1.62 -19.51
N ALA A 167 -3.26 -2.01 -20.47
CA ALA A 167 -2.90 -2.94 -21.54
C ALA A 167 -1.97 -2.28 -22.57
#